data_AF-A0A357ABV8-F1
#
_entry.id   AF-A0A357ABV8-F1
#
_cell.length_a   1.000
_cell.length_b   1.000
_cell.length_c   1.000
_cell.angle_alpha   90.00
_cell.angle_beta   90.00
_cell.angle_gamma   90.00
#
_symmetry.space_group_name_H-M   'P 1'
#
loop_
_entity.id
_entity.type
_entity.pdbx_description
1 polymer ?
#
loop_
_entity_poly.entity_id
_entity_poly.type
_entity_poly.pdbx_seq_one_letter_code
_entity_poly.pdbx_strand_id
1 'polypeptide(L)'
;MLKPRHQRKKLFLKLALLLTMLSFAYKGIRSYFQEPDAILVLGGSVVREQFAADFARQHSHLDIWISGGSNPEYAQWLFAEAGISLRRLHLDYEAVDTVTNFTTLVDEFKARGIDSVYLITSDDHMRRAQVIGQIVFGSRGIEYKPLSVPSGRAPEPMEKVFRDGARAILWVMTGKTGSSWRDWF
;
A
#
# COMPACT_ATOMS: atom_id res chain seq x y z
N MET A 1 10.58 34.16 -42.50
CA MET A 1 11.21 34.40 -41.17
C MET A 1 11.22 33.11 -40.35
N LEU A 2 12.39 32.47 -40.17
CA LEU A 2 12.54 31.30 -39.31
C LEU A 2 12.45 31.76 -37.84
N LYS A 3 11.43 31.31 -37.09
CA LYS A 3 11.36 31.54 -35.64
C LYS A 3 12.69 31.05 -35.01
N PRO A 4 13.39 31.89 -34.22
CA PRO A 4 14.72 31.56 -33.73
C PRO A 4 14.68 30.26 -32.93
N ARG A 5 15.68 29.39 -33.12
CA ARG A 5 15.81 28.05 -32.50
C ARG A 5 15.55 28.07 -30.98
N HIS A 6 15.84 29.19 -30.31
CA HIS A 6 15.58 29.41 -28.89
C HIS A 6 14.09 29.50 -28.53
N GLN A 7 13.23 30.09 -29.38
CA GLN A 7 11.77 30.13 -29.16
C GLN A 7 11.12 28.76 -29.30
N ARG A 8 11.59 27.92 -30.24
CA ARG A 8 11.12 26.53 -30.38
C ARG A 8 11.46 25.70 -29.14
N LYS A 9 12.66 25.85 -28.57
CA LYS A 9 13.06 25.20 -27.30
C LYS A 9 12.19 25.65 -26.12
N LYS A 10 11.92 26.95 -25.98
CA LYS A 10 11.04 27.49 -24.91
C LYS A 10 9.60 26.96 -25.05
N LEU A 11 9.08 26.86 -26.27
CA LEU A 11 7.76 26.29 -26.53
C LEU A 11 7.70 24.79 -26.19
N PHE A 12 8.73 24.02 -26.56
CA PHE A 12 8.83 22.60 -26.23
C PHE A 12 8.87 22.37 -24.71
N LEU A 13 9.68 23.13 -23.97
CA LEU A 13 9.74 23.06 -22.50
C LEU A 13 8.39 23.38 -21.85
N LYS A 14 7.69 24.41 -22.31
CA LYS A 14 6.34 24.76 -21.82
C LYS A 14 5.33 23.65 -22.09
N LEU A 15 5.38 23.04 -23.27
CA LEU A 15 4.49 21.95 -23.65
C LEU A 15 4.78 20.69 -22.81
N ALA A 16 6.05 20.34 -22.61
CA ALA A 16 6.45 19.22 -21.77
C ALA A 16 5.98 19.42 -20.32
N LEU A 17 6.17 20.62 -19.76
CA LEU A 17 5.69 20.94 -18.40
C LEU A 17 4.16 20.84 -18.31
N LEU A 18 3.43 21.37 -19.29
CA LEU A 18 1.97 21.28 -19.34
C LEU A 18 1.49 19.83 -19.40
N LEU A 19 2.07 19.00 -20.27
CA LEU A 19 1.73 17.58 -20.39
C LEU A 19 2.01 16.80 -19.11
N THR A 20 3.12 17.10 -18.43
CA THR A 20 3.44 16.52 -17.13
C THR A 20 2.40 16.90 -16.08
N MET A 21 2.06 18.19 -15.97
CA MET A 21 1.01 18.67 -15.05
C MET A 21 -0.35 18.04 -15.34
N LEU A 22 -0.75 17.95 -16.61
CA LEU A 22 -1.98 17.28 -17.03
C LEU A 22 -1.98 15.79 -16.69
N SER A 23 -0.84 15.12 -16.87
CA SER A 23 -0.68 13.70 -16.52
C SER A 23 -0.83 13.48 -15.02
N PHE A 24 -0.24 14.35 -14.19
CA PHE A 24 -0.42 14.29 -12.73
C PHE A 24 -1.86 14.60 -12.31
N ALA A 25 -2.50 15.61 -12.90
CA ALA A 25 -3.89 15.93 -12.63
C ALA A 25 -4.82 14.77 -13.01
N TYR A 26 -4.62 14.17 -14.19
CA TYR A 26 -5.39 13.02 -14.65
C TYR A 26 -5.23 11.81 -13.72
N LYS A 27 -3.99 11.49 -13.31
CA LYS A 27 -3.73 10.42 -12.33
C LYS A 27 -4.42 10.71 -10.99
N GLY A 28 -4.35 11.94 -10.49
CA GLY A 28 -5.00 12.33 -9.24
C GLY A 28 -6.52 12.19 -9.28
N ILE A 29 -7.15 12.63 -10.38
CA ILE A 29 -8.61 12.48 -10.58
C ILE A 29 -8.99 11.01 -10.67
N ARG A 30 -8.27 10.23 -11.48
CA ARG A 30 -8.52 8.78 -11.62
C ARG A 30 -8.44 8.08 -10.26
N SER A 31 -7.40 8.37 -9.49
CA SER A 31 -7.18 7.76 -8.18
C SER A 31 -8.27 8.07 -7.16
N TYR A 32 -8.79 9.31 -7.20
CA TYR A 32 -9.89 9.70 -6.32
C TYR A 32 -11.16 8.86 -6.57
N PHE A 33 -11.51 8.67 -7.85
CA PHE A 33 -12.71 7.93 -8.27
C PHE A 33 -12.52 6.42 -8.36
N GLN A 34 -11.29 5.90 -8.36
CA GLN A 34 -11.05 4.46 -8.40
C GLN A 34 -11.51 3.83 -7.09
N GLU A 35 -12.55 2.98 -7.15
CA GLU A 35 -12.95 2.16 -6.01
C GLU A 35 -11.87 1.12 -5.72
N PRO A 36 -11.54 0.86 -4.44
CA PRO A 36 -10.60 -0.22 -4.10
C PRO A 36 -11.16 -1.60 -4.42
N ASP A 37 -10.30 -2.50 -4.88
CA ASP A 37 -10.63 -3.89 -5.25
C ASP A 37 -10.51 -4.84 -4.04
N ALA A 38 -9.75 -4.44 -3.01
CA ALA A 38 -9.58 -5.24 -1.79
C ALA A 38 -9.31 -4.39 -0.54
N ILE A 39 -9.43 -5.02 0.63
CA ILE A 39 -9.05 -4.47 1.93
C ILE A 39 -7.74 -5.13 2.36
N LEU A 40 -6.69 -4.34 2.62
CA LEU A 40 -5.43 -4.80 3.19
C LEU A 40 -5.26 -4.28 4.61
N VAL A 41 -5.10 -5.19 5.57
CA VAL A 41 -4.86 -4.91 6.98
C VAL A 41 -3.41 -5.24 7.32
N LEU A 42 -2.67 -4.23 7.76
CA LEU A 42 -1.31 -4.44 8.28
C LEU A 42 -1.38 -4.86 9.75
N GLY A 43 -0.79 -6.01 10.03
CA GLY A 43 -0.77 -6.60 11.36
C GLY A 43 0.00 -5.81 12.41
N GLY A 44 -0.10 -6.28 13.66
CA GLY A 44 0.49 -5.63 14.85
C GLY A 44 -0.53 -5.07 15.85
N SER A 45 -1.84 -5.21 15.61
CA SER A 45 -2.87 -4.98 16.63
C SER A 45 -4.19 -5.63 16.25
N VAL A 46 -4.78 -6.37 17.19
CA VAL A 46 -6.12 -6.97 17.08
C VAL A 46 -7.21 -5.93 16.83
N VAL A 47 -7.03 -4.69 17.34
CA VAL A 47 -7.98 -3.59 17.13
C VAL A 47 -8.11 -3.23 15.64
N ARG A 48 -7.05 -3.40 14.85
CA ARG A 48 -7.09 -3.16 13.40
C ARG A 48 -7.91 -4.20 12.67
N GLU A 49 -7.82 -5.46 13.10
CA GLU A 49 -8.59 -6.57 12.54
C GLU A 49 -10.07 -6.44 12.91
N GLN A 50 -10.38 -6.01 14.13
CA GLN A 50 -11.76 -5.73 14.56
C GLN A 50 -12.37 -4.60 13.72
N PHE A 51 -11.64 -3.50 13.55
CA PHE A 51 -12.05 -2.41 12.67
C PHE A 51 -12.27 -2.90 11.22
N ALA A 52 -11.36 -3.73 10.70
CA ALA A 52 -11.46 -4.26 9.35
C ALA A 52 -12.67 -5.19 9.18
N ALA A 53 -12.99 -6.02 10.17
CA ALA A 53 -14.18 -6.87 10.17
C ALA A 53 -15.45 -5.99 10.12
N ASP A 54 -15.54 -4.96 10.96
CA ASP A 54 -16.67 -4.03 10.95
C ASP A 54 -16.79 -3.28 9.62
N PHE A 55 -15.66 -2.84 9.05
CA PHE A 55 -15.59 -2.14 7.78
C PHE A 55 -15.99 -3.04 6.60
N ALA A 56 -15.55 -4.30 6.61
CA ALA A 56 -15.82 -5.27 5.56
C ALA A 56 -17.29 -5.73 5.49
N ARG A 57 -18.06 -5.57 6.57
CA ARG A 57 -19.53 -5.76 6.54
C ARG A 57 -20.23 -4.76 5.62
N GLN A 58 -19.69 -3.53 5.55
CA GLN A 58 -20.22 -2.47 4.69
C GLN A 58 -19.71 -2.58 3.24
N HIS A 59 -18.67 -3.41 3.02
CA HIS A 59 -18.02 -3.63 1.73
C HIS A 59 -18.03 -5.13 1.40
N SER A 60 -19.22 -5.71 1.30
CA SER A 60 -19.41 -7.17 1.19
C SER A 60 -18.82 -7.82 -0.07
N HIS A 61 -18.48 -7.02 -1.08
CA HIS A 61 -17.90 -7.45 -2.35
C HIS A 61 -16.35 -7.47 -2.34
N LEU A 62 -15.71 -6.90 -1.33
CA LEU A 62 -14.24 -6.82 -1.25
C LEU A 62 -13.66 -8.02 -0.52
N ASP A 63 -12.58 -8.58 -1.08
CA ASP A 63 -11.72 -9.53 -0.39
C ASP A 63 -10.85 -8.83 0.65
N ILE A 64 -10.50 -9.55 1.71
CA ILE A 64 -9.77 -9.04 2.86
C ILE A 64 -8.45 -9.79 2.96
N TRP A 65 -7.37 -9.03 3.03
CA TRP A 65 -6.00 -9.48 3.15
C TRP A 65 -5.44 -9.02 4.49
N ILE A 66 -4.93 -9.94 5.30
CA ILE A 66 -4.25 -9.62 6.55
C ILE A 66 -2.80 -10.03 6.41
N SER A 67 -1.87 -9.08 6.56
CA SER A 67 -0.43 -9.35 6.48
C SER A 67 0.25 -9.15 7.83
N GLY A 68 0.84 -10.21 8.38
CA GLY A 68 1.51 -10.20 9.68
C GLY A 68 0.56 -10.00 10.88
N GLY A 69 -0.71 -10.40 10.74
CA GLY A 69 -1.77 -10.21 11.75
C GLY A 69 -1.68 -11.14 12.96
N SER A 70 -2.80 -11.24 13.69
CA SER A 70 -3.01 -12.23 14.74
C SER A 70 -2.96 -13.66 14.20
N ASN A 71 -2.91 -14.66 15.10
CA ASN A 71 -2.87 -16.06 14.70
C ASN A 71 -4.09 -16.45 13.82
N PRO A 72 -3.94 -17.45 12.92
CA PRO A 72 -4.98 -17.82 11.96
C PRO A 72 -6.32 -18.12 12.60
N GLU A 73 -6.32 -18.80 13.74
CA GLU A 73 -7.53 -19.24 14.44
C GLU A 73 -8.32 -18.03 14.95
N TYR A 74 -7.63 -17.06 15.56
CA TYR A 74 -8.26 -15.83 16.03
C TYR A 74 -8.78 -14.99 14.88
N ALA A 75 -7.99 -14.78 13.82
CA ALA A 75 -8.41 -14.01 12.66
C ALA A 75 -9.64 -14.64 11.99
N GLN A 76 -9.64 -15.95 11.74
CA GLN A 76 -10.79 -16.64 11.17
C GLN A 76 -12.02 -16.55 12.08
N TRP A 77 -11.85 -16.79 13.38
CA TRP A 77 -12.95 -16.65 14.35
C TRP A 77 -13.55 -15.24 14.32
N LEU A 78 -12.72 -14.20 14.38
CA LEU A 78 -13.16 -12.81 14.41
C LEU A 78 -13.99 -12.44 13.17
N PHE A 79 -13.51 -12.82 11.98
CA PHE A 79 -14.21 -12.53 10.73
C PHE A 79 -15.47 -13.38 10.56
N ALA A 80 -15.44 -14.65 10.97
CA ALA A 80 -16.63 -15.50 10.97
C ALA A 80 -17.72 -14.98 11.92
N GLU A 81 -17.33 -14.54 13.13
CA GLU A 81 -18.23 -13.93 14.12
C GLU A 81 -18.86 -12.63 13.59
N ALA A 82 -18.10 -11.86 12.80
CA ALA A 82 -18.62 -10.68 12.09
C ALA A 82 -19.53 -11.02 10.89
N GLY A 83 -19.81 -12.30 10.62
CA GLY A 83 -20.66 -12.76 9.51
C GLY A 83 -19.97 -12.73 8.15
N ILE A 84 -18.64 -12.65 8.11
CA ILE A 84 -17.85 -12.60 6.88
C ILE A 84 -17.45 -14.02 6.47
N SER A 85 -17.76 -14.37 5.22
CA SER A 85 -17.33 -15.65 4.64
C SER A 85 -15.81 -15.76 4.62
N LEU A 86 -15.26 -16.82 5.23
CA LEU A 86 -13.81 -17.09 5.22
C LEU A 86 -13.21 -17.25 3.82
N ARG A 87 -14.03 -17.51 2.79
CA ARG A 87 -13.56 -17.50 1.39
C ARG A 87 -13.06 -16.13 0.91
N ARG A 88 -13.49 -15.04 1.55
CA ARG A 88 -13.03 -13.67 1.29
C ARG A 88 -11.79 -13.31 2.11
N LEU A 89 -11.37 -14.18 3.04
CA LEU A 89 -10.30 -13.90 3.98
C LEU A 89 -9.01 -14.58 3.52
N HIS A 90 -7.99 -13.77 3.26
CA HIS A 90 -6.66 -14.17 2.87
C HIS A 90 -5.67 -13.74 3.97
N LEU A 91 -4.89 -14.70 4.47
CA LEU A 91 -3.95 -14.48 5.56
C LEU A 91 -2.52 -14.70 5.05
N ASP A 92 -1.70 -13.67 5.18
CA ASP A 92 -0.26 -13.68 4.87
C ASP A 92 0.54 -13.65 6.17
N TYR A 93 1.24 -14.76 6.43
CA TYR A 93 2.13 -14.95 7.57
C TYR A 93 3.61 -14.98 7.19
N GLU A 94 3.93 -14.71 5.92
CA GLU A 94 5.32 -14.59 5.47
C GLU A 94 5.93 -13.24 5.87
N ALA A 95 5.08 -12.22 6.05
CA ALA A 95 5.53 -10.91 6.46
C ALA A 95 5.99 -10.87 7.93
N VAL A 96 7.22 -10.38 8.13
CA VAL A 96 7.87 -10.26 9.44
C VAL A 96 8.10 -8.81 9.88
N ASP A 97 7.98 -7.87 8.96
CA ASP A 97 8.06 -6.43 9.20
C ASP A 97 7.19 -5.63 8.22
N THR A 98 7.17 -4.30 8.42
CA THR A 98 6.33 -3.40 7.64
C THR A 98 6.72 -3.31 6.17
N VAL A 99 7.96 -3.60 5.77
CA VAL A 99 8.33 -3.67 4.34
C VAL A 99 7.78 -4.96 3.75
N THR A 100 7.99 -6.08 4.45
CA THR A 100 7.50 -7.38 3.97
C THR A 100 5.99 -7.44 3.87
N ASN A 101 5.24 -6.71 4.70
CA ASN A 101 3.78 -6.65 4.60
C ASN A 101 3.27 -6.20 3.21
N PHE A 102 4.10 -5.48 2.45
CA PHE A 102 3.77 -5.05 1.10
C PHE A 102 4.42 -5.97 0.07
N THR A 103 5.68 -6.35 0.27
CA THR A 103 6.45 -7.06 -0.76
C THR A 103 6.04 -8.51 -0.95
N THR A 104 5.48 -9.17 0.08
CA THR A 104 4.93 -10.53 -0.03
C THR A 104 3.66 -10.54 -0.89
N LEU A 105 2.83 -9.51 -0.77
CA LEU A 105 1.51 -9.45 -1.40
C LEU A 105 1.47 -8.72 -2.75
N VAL A 106 2.39 -7.80 -3.02
CA VAL A 106 2.29 -6.90 -4.18
C VAL A 106 2.23 -7.62 -5.53
N ASP A 107 3.02 -8.69 -5.70
CA ASP A 107 3.03 -9.44 -6.95
C ASP A 107 1.79 -10.35 -7.06
N GLU A 108 1.29 -10.87 -5.94
CA GLU A 108 0.01 -11.61 -5.89
C GLU A 108 -1.18 -10.70 -6.22
N PHE A 109 -1.22 -9.49 -5.66
CA PHE A 109 -2.24 -8.49 -5.98
C PHE A 109 -2.23 -8.20 -7.47
N LYS A 110 -1.04 -8.01 -8.04
CA LYS A 110 -0.94 -7.74 -9.48
C LYS A 110 -1.40 -8.92 -10.33
N ALA A 111 -1.04 -10.15 -9.95
CA ALA A 111 -1.48 -11.35 -10.65
C ALA A 111 -3.00 -11.56 -10.58
N ARG A 112 -3.64 -11.13 -9.49
CA ARG A 112 -5.10 -11.18 -9.29
C ARG A 112 -5.85 -9.99 -9.91
N GLY A 113 -5.14 -9.02 -10.49
CA GLY A 113 -5.76 -7.80 -11.04
C GLY A 113 -6.27 -6.83 -9.99
N ILE A 114 -5.75 -6.91 -8.75
CA ILE A 114 -6.01 -5.94 -7.68
C ILE A 114 -5.12 -4.72 -7.95
N ASP A 115 -5.73 -3.64 -8.42
CA ASP A 115 -5.03 -2.41 -8.82
C ASP A 115 -5.28 -1.26 -7.81
N SER A 116 -6.17 -1.43 -6.83
CA SER A 116 -6.36 -0.50 -5.71
C SER A 116 -6.79 -1.21 -4.43
N VAL A 117 -6.30 -0.77 -3.27
CA VAL A 117 -6.68 -1.34 -1.96
C VAL A 117 -7.02 -0.29 -0.91
N TYR A 118 -7.91 -0.61 0.02
CA TYR A 118 -7.95 0.08 1.30
C TYR A 118 -6.76 -0.37 2.14
N LEU A 119 -5.93 0.55 2.61
CA LEU A 119 -4.77 0.26 3.45
C LEU A 119 -5.08 0.60 4.90
N ILE A 120 -5.33 -0.42 5.72
CA ILE A 120 -5.67 -0.29 7.13
C ILE A 120 -4.44 -0.53 8.00
N THR A 121 -4.09 0.47 8.81
CA THR A 121 -3.11 0.33 9.90
C THR A 121 -3.40 1.38 10.98
N SER A 122 -2.68 1.33 12.10
CA SER A 122 -2.84 2.35 13.13
C SER A 122 -2.26 3.70 12.68
N ASP A 123 -2.87 4.78 13.16
CA ASP A 123 -2.46 6.17 12.92
C ASP A 123 -0.96 6.43 13.17
N ASP A 124 -0.39 5.85 14.23
CA ASP A 124 1.01 6.00 14.60
C ASP A 124 1.98 5.34 13.60
N HIS A 125 1.51 4.33 12.86
CA HIS A 125 2.24 3.60 11.82
C HIS A 125 1.94 4.08 10.40
N MET A 126 0.85 4.82 10.19
CA MET A 126 0.34 5.14 8.86
C MET A 126 1.37 5.87 7.99
N ARG A 127 2.13 6.81 8.57
CA ARG A 127 3.17 7.54 7.82
C ARG A 127 4.19 6.59 7.18
N ARG A 128 4.66 5.59 7.93
CA ARG A 128 5.63 4.61 7.43
C ARG A 128 5.00 3.71 6.38
N ALA A 129 3.77 3.25 6.62
CA ALA A 129 3.01 2.42 5.69
C ALA A 129 2.78 3.14 4.34
N GLN A 130 2.44 4.42 4.35
CA GLN A 130 2.23 5.21 3.12
C GLN A 130 3.52 5.36 2.30
N VAL A 131 4.65 5.63 2.94
CA VAL A 131 5.95 5.72 2.23
C VAL A 131 6.29 4.40 1.55
N ILE A 132 6.16 3.28 2.28
CA ILE A 132 6.44 1.95 1.74
C ILE A 132 5.45 1.60 0.64
N GLY A 133 4.15 1.80 0.85
CA GLY A 133 3.09 1.55 -0.13
C GLY A 133 3.30 2.36 -1.41
N GLN A 134 3.67 3.64 -1.30
CA GLN A 134 3.97 4.49 -2.46
C GLN A 134 5.11 3.93 -3.31
N ILE A 135 6.12 3.32 -2.69
CA ILE A 135 7.26 2.72 -3.38
C ILE A 135 6.89 1.36 -3.95
N VAL A 136 6.38 0.46 -3.11
CA VAL A 136 6.14 -0.95 -3.47
C VAL A 136 4.92 -1.09 -4.38
N PHE A 137 3.73 -0.66 -3.93
CA PHE A 137 2.51 -0.70 -4.74
C PHE A 137 2.60 0.20 -5.96
N GLY A 138 3.16 1.40 -5.79
CA GLY A 138 3.39 2.33 -6.90
C GLY A 138 4.27 1.72 -8.01
N SER A 139 5.24 0.87 -7.67
CA SER A 139 6.08 0.18 -8.66
C SER A 139 5.31 -0.87 -9.50
N ARG A 140 4.13 -1.30 -9.05
CA ARG A 140 3.24 -2.26 -9.76
C ARG A 140 1.98 -1.59 -10.32
N GLY A 141 1.88 -0.26 -10.17
CA GLY A 141 0.69 0.50 -10.55
C GLY A 141 -0.52 0.21 -9.68
N ILE A 142 -0.30 -0.24 -8.43
CA ILE A 142 -1.35 -0.46 -7.45
C ILE A 142 -1.50 0.82 -6.62
N GLU A 143 -2.72 1.30 -6.52
CA GLU A 143 -3.09 2.46 -5.72
C GLU A 143 -3.57 2.03 -4.32
N TYR A 144 -3.63 2.96 -3.39
CA TYR A 144 -4.17 2.65 -2.07
C TYR A 144 -4.90 3.85 -1.45
N LYS A 145 -5.94 3.55 -0.68
CA LYS A 145 -6.70 4.51 0.12
C LYS A 145 -6.44 4.24 1.61
N PRO A 146 -5.68 5.12 2.31
CA PRO A 146 -5.32 4.90 3.70
C PRO A 146 -6.54 5.05 4.63
N LEU A 147 -6.69 4.10 5.56
CA LEU A 147 -7.69 4.12 6.62
C LEU A 147 -6.99 3.91 7.96
N SER A 148 -6.82 5.01 8.70
CA SER A 148 -6.11 4.99 9.98
C SER A 148 -7.02 4.55 11.12
N VAL A 149 -6.57 3.56 11.89
CA VAL A 149 -7.21 3.15 13.14
C VAL A 149 -6.58 3.92 14.30
N PRO A 150 -7.35 4.68 15.10
CA PRO A 150 -6.80 5.41 16.24
C PRO A 150 -6.07 4.48 17.21
N SER A 151 -4.84 4.82 17.58
CA SER A 151 -4.06 4.02 18.55
C SER A 151 -3.82 4.73 19.88
N GLY A 152 -3.98 6.05 19.92
CA GLY A 152 -3.61 6.87 21.08
C GLY A 152 -2.10 6.99 21.32
N ARG A 153 -1.27 6.46 20.41
CA ARG A 153 0.19 6.50 20.51
C ARG A 153 0.76 7.66 19.68
N ALA A 154 1.95 8.12 20.06
CA ALA A 154 2.68 9.09 19.27
C ALA A 154 3.16 8.47 17.94
N PRO A 155 3.19 9.23 16.82
CA PRO A 155 3.70 8.73 15.55
C PRO A 155 5.13 8.20 15.65
N GLU A 156 5.42 7.17 14.86
CA GLU A 156 6.76 6.58 14.85
C GLU A 156 7.87 7.59 14.48
N PRO A 157 9.10 7.38 15.00
CA PRO A 157 10.25 8.20 14.66
C PRO A 157 10.53 8.22 13.16
N MET A 158 10.95 9.38 12.64
CA MET A 158 11.25 9.56 11.21
C MET A 158 12.36 8.63 10.71
N GLU A 159 13.31 8.26 11.56
CA GLU A 159 14.38 7.31 11.23
C GLU A 159 13.83 5.98 10.70
N LYS A 160 12.77 5.43 11.33
CA LYS A 160 12.14 4.19 10.86
C LYS A 160 11.55 4.35 9.46
N VAL A 161 10.94 5.51 9.17
CA VAL A 161 10.36 5.83 7.87
C VAL A 161 11.44 5.88 6.79
N PHE A 162 12.55 6.57 7.06
CA PHE A 162 13.68 6.65 6.12
C PHE A 162 14.33 5.29 5.88
N ARG A 163 14.61 4.53 6.95
CA ARG A 163 15.20 3.20 6.88
C ARG A 163 14.34 2.25 6.03
N ASP A 164 13.05 2.16 6.34
CA ASP A 164 12.17 1.22 5.65
C ASP A 164 11.81 1.70 4.23
N GLY A 165 11.79 3.02 3.99
CA GLY A 165 11.71 3.57 2.63
C GLY A 165 12.94 3.20 1.78
N ALA A 166 14.15 3.29 2.33
CA ALA A 166 15.36 2.85 1.64
C ALA A 166 15.35 1.34 1.35
N ARG A 167 14.90 0.52 2.32
CA ARG A 167 14.70 -0.92 2.12
C ARG A 167 13.68 -1.22 1.03
N ALA A 168 12.58 -0.48 0.96
CA ALA A 168 11.56 -0.63 -0.08
C ALA A 168 12.10 -0.28 -1.48
N ILE A 169 12.88 0.80 -1.61
CA ILE A 169 13.54 1.16 -2.88
C ILE A 169 14.52 0.06 -3.31
N LEU A 170 15.36 -0.42 -2.38
CA LEU A 170 16.29 -1.50 -2.65
C LEU A 170 15.57 -2.77 -3.12
N TRP A 171 14.43 -3.10 -2.50
CA TRP A 171 13.59 -4.21 -2.93
C TRP A 171 13.07 -4.01 -4.35
N VAL A 172 12.52 -2.84 -4.69
CA VAL A 172 12.03 -2.56 -6.05
C VAL A 172 13.14 -2.72 -7.10
N MET A 173 14.37 -2.31 -6.77
CA MET A 173 15.52 -2.40 -7.68
C MET A 173 16.09 -3.82 -7.83
N THR A 174 15.99 -4.66 -6.79
CA THR A 174 16.73 -5.94 -6.72
C THR A 174 15.85 -7.18 -6.62
N GLY A 175 14.57 -7.02 -6.27
CA GLY A 175 13.66 -8.10 -5.89
C GLY A 175 13.97 -8.75 -4.53
N LYS A 176 15.03 -8.31 -3.83
CA LYS A 176 15.47 -8.90 -2.56
C LYS A 176 14.97 -8.09 -1.38
N THR A 177 14.36 -8.73 -0.41
CA THR A 177 13.97 -8.10 0.86
C THR A 177 15.22 -7.96 1.73
N GLY A 178 15.34 -6.86 2.49
CA GLY A 178 16.46 -6.68 3.44
C GLY A 178 16.69 -7.86 4.41
N SER A 179 15.67 -8.72 4.62
CA SER A 179 15.76 -9.94 5.42
C SER A 179 16.60 -11.05 4.78
N SER A 180 16.76 -11.07 3.45
CA SER A 180 17.60 -12.06 2.73
C SER A 180 19.11 -11.74 2.80
N TRP A 181 19.51 -10.62 3.42
CA TRP A 181 20.91 -10.18 3.49
C TRP A 181 21.62 -10.64 4.78
N ARG A 182 20.90 -11.34 5.67
CA ARG A 182 21.51 -11.96 6.87
C ARG A 182 22.44 -13.13 6.52
N ASP A 183 22.38 -13.68 5.31
CA ASP A 183 23.17 -14.85 4.90
C ASP A 183 24.56 -14.50 4.32
N TRP A 184 25.01 -13.25 4.44
CA TRP A 184 26.30 -12.77 3.90
C TRP A 184 27.25 -12.16 4.95
N PHE A 185 26.89 -12.22 6.23
CA PHE A 185 27.74 -11.86 7.38
C PHE A 185 27.60 -12.92 8.47
#